data_AF-A0A8B3CHE2-F1
#
_entry.id   AF-A0A8B3CHE2-F1
#
_cell.length_a   1.000
_cell.length_b   1.000
_cell.length_c   1.000
_cell.angle_alpha   90.00
_cell.angle_beta   90.00
_cell.angle_gamma   90.00
#
_symmetry.space_group_name_H-M   'P 1'
#
loop_
_entity.id
_entity.type
_entity.pdbx_description
1 polymer ?
#
loop_
_entity_poly.entity_id
_entity_poly.type
_entity_poly.pdbx_seq_one_letter_code
_entity_poly.pdbx_strand_id
1 'polypeptide(L)'
;MNQQLIFQQLSQLTGLGINKGKEPSEAANEANALIKALLVKANEMAKIYPGSNEELIFHQLTQYAYGKFSVESDIQKVTENVAAIVSDLLSKAKVLESQISG
;
A
#
# COMPACT_ATOMS: atom_id res chain seq x y z
N MET A 1 5.64 12.64 0.20
CA MET A 1 5.37 11.56 1.16
C MET A 1 5.28 12.14 2.57
N ASN A 2 4.07 12.20 3.12
CA ASN A 2 3.77 12.78 4.43
C ASN A 2 4.11 11.82 5.58
N GLN A 3 4.92 12.28 6.56
CA GLN A 3 5.25 11.51 7.76
C GLN A 3 4.00 11.12 8.58
N GLN A 4 2.99 11.99 8.65
CA GLN A 4 1.74 11.71 9.35
C GLN A 4 0.98 10.55 8.71
N LEU A 5 0.96 10.49 7.37
CA LEU A 5 0.35 9.39 6.64
C LEU A 5 1.09 8.08 6.96
N ILE A 6 2.42 8.05 6.87
CA ILE A 6 3.22 6.87 7.21
C ILE A 6 2.92 6.40 8.64
N PHE A 7 2.90 7.33 9.61
CA PHE A 7 2.60 7.02 11.01
C PHE A 7 1.19 6.44 11.19
N GLN A 8 0.18 7.02 10.51
CA GLN A 8 -1.18 6.50 10.54
C GLN A 8 -1.27 5.08 9.98
N GLN A 9 -0.64 4.80 8.83
CA GLN A 9 -0.67 3.47 8.22
C GLN A 9 0.10 2.43 9.06
N LEU A 10 1.23 2.81 9.66
CA LEU A 10 1.96 1.98 10.62
C LEU A 10 1.09 1.62 11.83
N SER A 11 0.41 2.60 12.41
CA SER A 11 -0.48 2.41 13.56
C SER A 11 -1.63 1.44 13.24
N GLN A 12 -2.28 1.62 12.08
CA GLN A 12 -3.37 0.74 11.65
C GLN A 12 -2.92 -0.71 11.46
N LEU A 13 -1.80 -0.94 10.76
CA LEU A 13 -1.28 -2.28 10.54
C LEU A 13 -0.75 -2.94 11.82
N THR A 14 -0.17 -2.15 12.72
CA THR A 14 0.24 -2.64 14.05
C THR A 14 -0.99 -3.08 14.85
N GLY A 15 -2.05 -2.27 14.86
CA GLY A 15 -3.32 -2.62 15.51
C GLY A 15 -3.95 -3.88 14.90
N LEU A 16 -3.84 -4.07 13.59
CA LEU A 16 -4.28 -5.31 12.92
C LEU A 16 -3.48 -6.53 13.41
N GLY A 17 -2.15 -6.43 13.54
CA GLY A 17 -1.32 -7.51 14.06
C GLY A 17 -1.66 -7.87 15.51
N ILE A 18 -1.88 -6.86 16.36
CA ILE A 18 -2.33 -7.06 17.75
C ILE A 18 -3.68 -7.76 17.79
N ASN A 19 -4.64 -7.35 16.95
CA ASN A 19 -5.94 -8.00 16.85
C ASN A 19 -5.87 -9.45 16.37
N LYS A 20 -4.79 -9.84 15.67
CA LYS A 20 -4.49 -11.22 15.29
C LYS A 20 -3.78 -12.02 16.39
N GLY A 21 -3.61 -11.45 17.58
CA GLY A 21 -3.00 -12.10 18.75
C GLY A 21 -1.48 -11.99 18.82
N LYS A 22 -0.85 -11.11 18.02
CA LYS A 22 0.59 -10.88 18.09
C LYS A 22 0.96 -9.93 19.21
N GLU A 23 2.16 -10.10 19.74
CA GLU A 23 2.74 -9.14 20.66
C GLU A 23 2.90 -7.76 19.99
N PRO A 24 2.69 -6.64 20.71
CA PRO A 24 2.75 -5.30 20.12
C PRO A 24 4.06 -4.99 19.37
N SER A 25 5.19 -5.48 19.88
CA SER A 25 6.51 -5.29 19.24
C SER A 25 6.64 -6.08 17.94
N GLU A 26 6.16 -7.33 17.91
CA GLU A 26 6.14 -8.17 16.70
C GLU A 26 5.22 -7.55 15.64
N ALA A 27 4.00 -7.17 16.03
CA ALA A 27 3.04 -6.51 15.15
C ALA A 27 3.60 -5.21 14.55
N ALA A 28 4.29 -4.40 15.36
CA ALA A 28 4.91 -3.17 14.89
C ALA A 28 6.07 -3.43 13.90
N ASN A 29 6.87 -4.47 14.14
CA ASN A 29 7.96 -4.86 13.25
C ASN A 29 7.45 -5.32 11.89
N GLU A 30 6.39 -6.13 11.86
CA GLU A 30 5.77 -6.56 10.61
C GLU A 30 5.10 -5.42 9.86
N ALA A 31 4.37 -4.56 10.57
CA ALA A 31 3.79 -3.35 9.99
C ALA A 31 4.88 -2.47 9.35
N ASN A 32 6.02 -2.30 10.01
CA ASN A 32 7.16 -1.55 9.47
C ASN A 32 7.75 -2.20 8.21
N ALA A 33 7.92 -3.52 8.21
CA ALA A 33 8.43 -4.25 7.05
C ALA A 33 7.48 -4.12 5.85
N LEU A 34 6.17 -4.27 6.07
CA LEU A 34 5.16 -4.10 5.03
C LEU A 34 5.13 -2.66 4.51
N ILE A 35 5.13 -1.65 5.39
CA ILE A 35 5.14 -0.24 4.98
C ILE A 35 6.35 0.11 4.13
N LYS A 36 7.54 -0.39 4.48
CA LYS A 36 8.75 -0.19 3.66
C LYS A 36 8.60 -0.80 2.27
N ALA A 37 8.06 -2.02 2.17
CA ALA A 37 7.83 -2.67 0.88
C ALA A 37 6.83 -1.89 0.02
N LEU A 38 5.75 -1.37 0.62
CA LEU A 38 4.74 -0.57 -0.08
C LEU A 38 5.27 0.81 -0.51
N LEU A 39 6.15 1.45 0.28
CA LEU A 39 6.81 2.70 -0.11
C LEU A 39 7.69 2.51 -1.35
N VAL A 40 8.46 1.41 -1.41
CA VAL A 40 9.25 1.06 -2.60
C VAL A 40 8.34 0.89 -3.81
N LYS A 41 7.22 0.15 -3.66
CA LYS A 41 6.25 -0.03 -4.76
C LYS A 41 5.58 1.26 -5.19
N ALA A 42 5.24 2.16 -4.26
CA ALA A 42 4.67 3.46 -4.60
C ALA A 42 5.64 4.27 -5.47
N ASN A 43 6.92 4.31 -5.10
CA ASN A 43 7.95 5.02 -5.86
C ASN A 43 8.20 4.40 -7.24
N GLU A 44 8.22 3.07 -7.35
CA GLU A 44 8.30 2.37 -8.63
C GLU A 44 7.13 2.73 -9.55
N MET A 45 5.90 2.72 -9.02
CA MET A 45 4.70 3.03 -9.79
C MET A 45 4.60 4.50 -10.19
N ALA A 46 4.99 5.43 -9.32
CA ALA A 46 4.98 6.86 -9.63
C ALA A 46 5.87 7.19 -10.85
N LYS A 47 6.94 6.41 -11.07
CA LYS A 47 7.78 6.53 -12.27
C LYS A 47 7.09 6.00 -13.54
N ILE A 48 6.27 4.97 -13.42
CA ILE A 48 5.52 4.36 -14.54
C ILE A 48 4.30 5.22 -14.90
N TYR A 49 3.68 5.85 -13.91
CA TYR A 49 2.48 6.69 -14.03
C TYR A 49 2.78 8.13 -13.57
N PRO A 50 3.51 8.93 -14.35
CA PRO A 50 4.00 10.25 -13.92
C PRO A 50 2.89 11.29 -13.65
N GLY A 51 1.65 11.03 -14.08
CA GLY A 51 0.49 11.86 -13.74
C GLY A 51 -0.12 11.54 -12.36
N SER A 52 0.34 10.50 -11.68
CA SER A 52 -0.18 10.06 -10.39
C SER A 52 0.73 10.44 -9.23
N ASN A 53 0.14 10.94 -8.14
CA ASN A 53 0.87 11.33 -6.94
C ASN A 53 1.35 10.08 -6.17
N GLU A 54 2.66 9.96 -5.93
CA GLU A 54 3.26 8.86 -5.14
C GLU A 54 2.58 8.66 -3.78
N GLU A 55 2.19 9.74 -3.11
CA GLU A 55 1.50 9.69 -1.81
C GLU A 55 0.10 9.06 -1.93
N LEU A 56 -0.62 9.36 -3.01
CA LEU A 56 -1.90 8.74 -3.30
C LEU A 56 -1.73 7.26 -3.63
N ILE A 57 -0.72 6.91 -4.43
CA ILE A 57 -0.41 5.51 -4.75
C ILE A 57 -0.09 4.74 -3.47
N PHE A 58 0.77 5.29 -2.61
CA PHE A 58 1.11 4.69 -1.33
C PHE A 58 -0.14 4.51 -0.45
N HIS A 59 -0.98 5.54 -0.34
CA HIS A 59 -2.23 5.44 0.41
C HIS A 59 -3.12 4.29 -0.12
N GLN A 60 -3.25 4.15 -1.44
CA GLN A 60 -4.05 3.06 -1.99
C GLN A 60 -3.42 1.69 -1.75
N LEU A 61 -2.11 1.57 -1.90
CA LEU A 61 -1.38 0.34 -1.58
C LEU A 61 -1.61 -0.08 -0.12
N THR A 62 -1.59 0.85 0.83
CA THR A 62 -1.82 0.52 2.25
C THR A 62 -3.27 0.17 2.56
N GLN A 63 -4.25 0.80 1.90
CA GLN A 63 -5.67 0.42 2.05
C GLN A 63 -5.92 -1.04 1.62
N TYR A 64 -5.42 -1.46 0.46
CA TYR A 64 -5.54 -2.85 0.02
C TYR A 64 -4.69 -3.80 0.87
N ALA A 65 -3.52 -3.35 1.32
CA ALA A 65 -2.64 -4.15 2.17
C ALA A 65 -3.29 -4.43 3.53
N TYR A 66 -4.00 -3.48 4.12
CA TYR A 66 -4.72 -3.69 5.38
C TYR A 66 -5.69 -4.88 5.27
N GLY A 67 -6.51 -4.91 4.21
CA GLY A 67 -7.43 -6.02 3.97
C GLY A 67 -6.70 -7.34 3.72
N LYS A 68 -5.67 -7.36 2.86
CA LYS A 68 -4.94 -8.58 2.52
C LYS A 68 -4.11 -9.14 3.68
N PHE A 69 -3.47 -8.26 4.45
CA PHE A 69 -2.62 -8.64 5.58
C PHE A 69 -3.43 -9.23 6.75
N SER A 70 -4.76 -9.02 6.78
CA SER A 70 -5.63 -9.66 7.76
C SER A 70 -5.68 -11.18 7.60
N VAL A 71 -5.50 -11.71 6.37
CA VAL A 71 -5.64 -13.14 6.04
C VAL A 71 -4.36 -13.78 5.50
N GLU A 72 -3.43 -13.00 4.94
CA GLU A 72 -2.14 -13.46 4.44
C GLU A 72 -1.02 -12.80 5.26
N SER A 73 -0.12 -13.58 5.83
CA SER A 73 0.96 -13.09 6.68
C SER A 73 2.27 -12.92 5.91
N ASP A 74 2.37 -13.46 4.69
CA ASP A 74 3.52 -13.29 3.81
C ASP A 74 3.54 -11.86 3.23
N ILE A 75 4.44 -11.04 3.76
CA ILE A 75 4.60 -9.63 3.38
C ILE A 75 4.91 -9.48 1.89
N GLN A 76 5.71 -10.38 1.31
CA GLN A 76 6.06 -10.29 -0.11
C GLN A 76 4.82 -10.57 -0.96
N LYS A 77 4.08 -11.64 -0.67
CA LYS A 77 2.83 -11.93 -1.38
C LYS A 77 1.79 -10.82 -1.23
N VAL A 78 1.63 -10.26 -0.03
CA VAL A 78 0.72 -9.13 0.19
C VAL A 78 1.14 -7.95 -0.69
N THR A 79 2.43 -7.59 -0.66
CA THR A 79 2.98 -6.47 -1.43
C THR A 79 2.78 -6.65 -2.93
N GLU A 80 3.10 -7.83 -3.48
CA GLU A 80 2.94 -8.12 -4.91
C GLU A 80 1.47 -8.11 -5.33
N ASN A 81 0.59 -8.70 -4.53
CA ASN A 81 -0.84 -8.73 -4.82
C ASN A 81 -1.46 -7.33 -4.84
N VAL A 82 -1.18 -6.51 -3.82
CA VAL A 82 -1.74 -5.14 -3.78
C VAL A 82 -1.10 -4.26 -4.84
N ALA A 83 0.17 -4.48 -5.18
CA ALA A 83 0.81 -3.78 -6.27
C ALA A 83 0.14 -4.08 -7.62
N ALA A 84 -0.19 -5.35 -7.88
CA ALA A 84 -0.92 -5.73 -9.09
C ALA A 84 -2.30 -5.05 -9.17
N ILE A 85 -3.04 -5.01 -8.07
CA ILE A 85 -4.36 -4.35 -7.98
C ILE A 85 -4.22 -2.84 -8.27
N VAL A 86 -3.32 -2.15 -7.58
CA VAL A 86 -3.16 -0.70 -7.73
C VAL A 86 -2.65 -0.34 -9.12
N SER A 87 -1.75 -1.14 -9.70
CA SER A 87 -1.29 -0.93 -11.08
C SER A 87 -2.41 -1.08 -12.12
N ASP A 88 -3.26 -2.10 -11.97
CA ASP A 88 -4.43 -2.28 -12.85
C ASP A 88 -5.40 -1.08 -12.75
N LEU A 89 -5.64 -0.58 -11.54
CA LEU A 89 -6.48 0.60 -11.32
C LEU A 89 -5.87 1.88 -11.93
N LEU A 90 -4.56 2.10 -11.77
CA LEU A 90 -3.85 3.23 -12.40
C LEU A 90 -3.93 3.17 -13.93
N SER A 91 -3.75 1.97 -14.50
CA SER A 91 -3.88 1.75 -15.93
C SER A 91 -5.29 2.06 -16.44
N LYS A 92 -6.33 1.57 -15.74
CA LYS A 92 -7.73 1.86 -16.05
C LYS A 92 -8.07 3.34 -15.92
N ALA A 93 -7.59 4.00 -14.86
CA ALA A 93 -7.78 5.44 -14.67
C ALA A 93 -7.19 6.25 -15.82
N LYS A 94 -5.99 5.90 -16.28
CA LYS A 94 -5.33 6.54 -17.44
C LYS A 94 -6.13 6.36 -18.74
N VAL A 95 -6.70 5.17 -18.96
CA VAL A 95 -7.57 4.92 -20.13
C VAL A 95 -8.81 5.80 -20.08
N LEU A 96 -9.47 5.90 -18.92
CA LEU A 96 -10.66 6.73 -18.73
C LEU A 96 -10.35 8.23 -18.91
N GLU A 97 -9.24 8.72 -18.34
CA GLU A 97 -8.78 10.10 -18.52
C GLU A 97 -8.60 10.46 -20.00
N SER A 98 -8.02 9.52 -20.77
CA SER A 98 -7.79 9.69 -22.21
C SER A 98 -9.09 9.75 -23.03
N GLN A 99 -10.17 9.11 -22.56
CA GLN A 99 -11.48 9.12 -23.23
C GLN A 99 -12.26 10.41 -22.98
N ILE A 100 -11.99 11.12 -21.88
CA ILE A 100 -12.70 12.34 -21.49
C ILE A 100 -11.93 13.59 -21.97
N SER A 101 -10.62 13.46 -22.17
CA SER A 101 -9.74 14.56 -22.61
C SER A 101 -9.54 14.61 -24.13
N GLY A 102 -10.15 13.68 -24.88
CA GLY A 102 -10.16 13.66 -26.35
C GLY A 102 -11.50 14.13 -26.90
#